data_AF-A0A964V0L4-F1
#
_entry.id   AF-A0A964V0L4-F1
#
_cell.length_a   1.000
_cell.length_b   1.000
_cell.length_c   1.000
_cell.angle_alpha   90.00
_cell.angle_beta   90.00
_cell.angle_gamma   90.00
#
_symmetry.space_group_name_H-M   'P 1'
#
loop_
_entity.id
_entity.type
_entity.pdbx_description
1 polymer ?
#
loop_
_entity_poly.entity_id
_entity_poly.type
_entity_poly.pdbx_seq_one_letter_code
_entity_poly.pdbx_strand_id
1 'polypeptide(L)' 'MYNKACLPNSEQASSLTNLVQIYSDRLEDRKQRLRDDQAFYRAKLEELEVFDPQDCTGLRRIYANPLERTSDLLRTVSL' A
#
# COMPACT_ATOMS: atom_id res chain seq x y z
N MET A 1 -34.19 17.13 35.83
CA MET A 1 -35.21 16.29 35.15
C MET A 1 -34.68 15.95 33.76
N TYR A 2 -34.62 14.65 33.48
CA TYR A 2 -34.30 13.95 32.23
C TYR A 2 -32.99 14.28 31.50
N ASN A 3 -31.99 13.43 31.78
CA ASN A 3 -30.93 13.04 30.85
C ASN A 3 -31.53 12.70 29.48
N LYS A 4 -31.34 13.55 28.46
CA LYS A 4 -31.31 13.07 27.09
C LYS A 4 -29.88 12.59 26.83
N ALA A 5 -29.62 11.34 27.21
CA ALA A 5 -28.56 10.59 26.56
C ALA A 5 -28.89 10.65 25.06
N CYS A 6 -28.05 11.36 24.30
CA CYS A 6 -27.99 11.18 22.86
C CYS A 6 -27.63 9.72 22.63
N LEU A 7 -28.64 8.86 22.53
CA LEU A 7 -28.48 7.54 21.95
C LEU A 7 -27.87 7.78 20.57
N PRO A 8 -26.69 7.25 20.26
CA PRO A 8 -26.21 7.29 18.90
C PRO A 8 -27.26 6.53 18.09
N ASN A 9 -27.92 7.22 17.15
CA ASN A 9 -28.82 6.58 16.22
C ASN A 9 -28.07 5.39 15.61
N SER A 10 -28.55 4.17 15.87
CA SER A 10 -27.85 2.92 15.50
C SER A 10 -27.58 2.82 14.01
N GLU A 11 -28.38 3.50 13.18
CA GLU A 11 -28.20 3.64 11.73
C GLU A 11 -26.97 4.50 11.34
N GLN A 12 -26.64 5.53 12.12
CA GLN A 12 -25.44 6.33 11.90
C GLN A 12 -24.17 5.61 12.38
N ALA A 13 -24.28 4.85 13.47
CA ALA A 13 -23.19 4.01 13.96
C ALA A 13 -22.84 2.87 12.98
N SER A 14 -23.85 2.25 12.34
CA SER A 14 -23.63 1.24 11.31
C SER A 14 -23.06 1.82 10.01
N SER A 15 -23.48 3.03 9.61
CA SER A 15 -22.92 3.74 8.44
C SER A 15 -21.44 4.08 8.61
N LEU A 16 -21.03 4.60 9.79
CA LEU A 16 -19.63 4.89 10.09
C LEU A 16 -18.78 3.61 10.13
N THR A 17 -19.30 2.55 10.73
CA THR A 17 -18.61 1.25 10.78
C THR A 17 -18.38 0.70 9.37
N ASN A 18 -19.39 0.78 8.49
CA ASN A 18 -19.26 0.36 7.09
C ASN A 18 -18.23 1.20 6.33
N LEU A 19 -18.18 2.52 6.55
CA LEU A 19 -17.18 3.38 5.93
C LEU A 19 -15.77 3.00 6.40
N VAL A 20 -15.57 2.79 7.70
CA VAL A 20 -14.28 2.33 8.25
C VAL A 20 -13.85 1.00 7.62
N GLN A 21 -14.77 0.04 7.50
CA GLN A 21 -14.48 -1.24 6.86
C GLN A 21 -14.05 -1.06 5.40
N ILE A 22 -14.79 -0.27 4.61
CA ILE A 22 -14.46 0.00 3.20
C ILE A 22 -13.07 0.62 3.06
N TYR A 23 -12.71 1.58 3.93
CA TYR A 23 -11.39 2.19 3.89
C TYR A 23 -10.30 1.22 4.34
N SER A 24 -10.58 0.35 5.33
CA SER A 24 -9.67 -0.71 5.76
C SER A 24 -9.38 -1.68 4.62
N ASP A 25 -10.42 -2.16 3.93
CA ASP A 25 -10.27 -3.09 2.81
C ASP A 25 -9.47 -2.45 1.67
N ARG A 26 -9.76 -1.19 1.33
CA ARG A 26 -9.01 -0.44 0.32
C ARG A 26 -7.55 -0.23 0.69
N LEU A 27 -7.25 -0.01 1.98
CA LEU A 27 -5.87 0.12 2.47
C LEU A 27 -5.12 -1.20 2.35
N GLU A 28 -5.74 -2.32 2.73
CA GLU A 28 -5.14 -3.65 2.58
C GLU A 28 -4.93 -4.01 1.10
N ASP A 29 -5.90 -3.75 0.24
CA ASP A 29 -5.75 -3.90 -1.21
C ASP A 29 -4.57 -3.08 -1.76
N ARG A 30 -4.42 -1.84 -1.27
CA ARG A 30 -3.32 -0.97 -1.70
C ARG A 30 -1.97 -1.47 -1.20
N LYS A 31 -1.89 -1.94 0.06
CA LYS A 31 -0.69 -2.58 0.60
C LYS A 31 -0.30 -3.80 -0.20
N GLN A 32 -1.28 -4.63 -0.57
CA GLN A 32 -1.01 -5.83 -1.36
C GLN A 32 -0.42 -5.49 -2.73
N ARG A 33 -1.03 -4.55 -3.47
CA ARG A 33 -0.49 -4.09 -4.75
C ARG A 33 0.93 -3.54 -4.65
N LEU A 34 1.23 -2.78 -3.58
CA LEU A 34 2.58 -2.27 -3.35
C LEU A 34 3.59 -3.39 -3.08
N ARG A 35 3.21 -4.46 -2.39
CA ARG A 35 4.05 -5.65 -2.19
C ARG A 35 4.29 -6.38 -3.51
N ASP A 36 3.26 -6.52 -4.33
CA ASP A 36 3.37 -7.15 -5.65
C ASP A 36 4.29 -6.35 -6.57
N ASP A 37 4.15 -5.01 -6.60
CA ASP A 37 5.06 -4.12 -7.33
C ASP A 37 6.51 -4.24 -6.82
N GLN A 38 6.69 -4.33 -5.50
CA GLN A 38 8.01 -4.51 -4.88
C GLN A 38 8.66 -5.82 -5.32
N ALA A 39 7.89 -6.92 -5.32
CA ALA A 39 8.36 -8.22 -5.77
C ALA A 39 8.74 -8.20 -7.26
N PHE A 40 7.90 -7.56 -8.09
CA PHE A 40 8.17 -7.40 -9.52
C PHE A 40 9.48 -6.64 -9.78
N TYR A 41 9.69 -5.48 -9.13
CA TYR A 41 10.90 -4.70 -9.35
C TYR A 41 12.17 -5.41 -8.84
N ARG A 42 12.09 -6.14 -7.73
CA ARG A 42 13.21 -6.96 -7.25
C ARG A 42 13.57 -8.05 -8.25
N ALA A 43 12.59 -8.80 -8.75
CA ALA A 43 12.82 -9.84 -9.76
C ALA A 43 13.48 -9.27 -11.03
N LYS A 44 13.06 -8.07 -11.48
CA LYS A 44 13.68 -7.41 -12.64
C LYS A 44 15.13 -6.96 -12.38
N LEU A 45 15.45 -6.52 -11.17
CA LEU A 45 16.82 -6.19 -10.80
C LEU A 45 17.70 -7.44 -10.74
N GLU A 46 17.19 -8.54 -10.19
CA GLU A 46 17.88 -9.84 -10.18
C GLU A 46 18.14 -10.37 -11.61
N GLU A 47 17.15 -10.25 -12.51
CA GLU A 47 17.35 -10.58 -13.93
C GLU A 47 18.45 -9.73 -14.56
N LEU A 48 18.47 -8.42 -14.30
CA LEU A 48 19.50 -7.51 -14.83
C LEU A 48 20.90 -7.78 -14.27
N GLU A 49 21.02 -8.37 -13.07
CA GLU A 49 22.33 -8.80 -12.57
C GLU A 49 22.97 -9.87 -13.46
N VAL A 50 22.16 -10.71 -14.09
CA VAL A 50 22.60 -11.74 -15.03
C VAL A 50 22.76 -11.19 -16.44
N PHE A 51 21.78 -10.45 -16.94
CA PHE A 51 21.71 -10.05 -18.35
C PHE A 51 22.40 -8.71 -18.68
N ASP A 52 22.52 -7.80 -17.71
CA ASP A 52 23.20 -6.51 -17.88
C ASP A 52 24.04 -6.16 -16.63
N PRO A 53 25.10 -6.94 -16.33
CA PRO A 53 25.92 -6.74 -15.14
C PRO A 53 26.64 -5.40 -15.12
N GLN A 54 26.89 -4.81 -16.30
CA GLN A 54 27.57 -3.52 -16.46
C GLN A 54 26.60 -2.32 -16.55
N ASP A 55 25.28 -2.57 -16.47
CA ASP A 55 24.23 -1.56 -16.62
C ASP A 55 24.37 -0.72 -17.91
N CYS A 56 24.80 -1.37 -19.00
CA CYS A 56 24.98 -0.73 -20.30
C CYS A 56 23.68 -0.12 -20.83
N THR A 57 22.53 -0.66 -20.40
CA THR A 57 21.20 -0.18 -20.77
C THR A 57 20.65 0.89 -19.83
N GLY A 58 21.25 1.08 -18.64
CA GLY A 58 20.74 1.96 -17.59
C GLY A 58 19.42 1.49 -16.96
N LEU A 59 18.95 0.28 -17.29
CA LEU A 59 17.67 -0.25 -16.84
C LEU A 59 17.63 -0.48 -15.34
N ARG A 60 18.78 -0.68 -14.66
CA ARG A 60 18.81 -0.84 -13.21
C ARG A 60 18.19 0.35 -12.49
N ARG A 61 18.50 1.57 -12.94
CA ARG A 61 17.94 2.80 -12.34
C ARG A 61 16.42 2.88 -12.51
N ILE A 62 15.90 2.36 -13.62
CA ILE A 62 14.47 2.37 -13.93
C ILE A 62 13.69 1.51 -12.95
N TYR A 63 14.26 0.38 -12.50
CA TYR A 63 13.61 -0.50 -11.53
C TYR A 63 13.95 -0.17 -10.07
N ALA A 64 15.14 0.35 -9.80
CA ALA A 64 15.57 0.71 -8.43
C ALA A 64 14.77 1.88 -7.85
N ASN A 65 14.46 2.92 -8.64
CA ASN A 65 13.75 4.10 -8.14
C ASN A 65 12.29 3.81 -7.75
N PRO A 66 11.48 3.12 -8.58
CA PRO A 66 10.17 2.64 -8.16
C PRO A 66 10.24 1.71 -6.95
N LEU A 67 11.26 0.84 -6.84
CA LEU A 67 11.45 -0.06 -5.69
C LEU A 67 11.66 0.69 -4.37
N GLU A 68 12.46 1.75 -4.38
CA GLU A 68 12.66 2.63 -3.23
C GLU A 68 11.34 3.30 -2.84
N ARG A 69 10.63 3.89 -3.81
CA ARG A 69 9.35 4.55 -3.58
C ARG A 69 8.28 3.62 -3.03
N THR A 70 8.14 2.40 -3.57
CA THR A 70 7.17 1.42 -3.06
C THR A 70 7.52 0.97 -1.64
N SER A 71 8.82 0.82 -1.33
CA SER A 71 9.30 0.49 0.01
C SER A 71 8.99 1.58 1.04
N ASP A 72 9.15 2.85 0.66
CA ASP A 72 8.81 3.99 1.53
C ASP A 72 7.29 4.13 1.73
N LEU A 73 6.50 3.92 0.68
CA LEU A 73 5.04 3.92 0.79
C LEU A 73 4.55 2.79 1.70
N LEU A 74 5.08 1.58 1.55
CA LEU A 74 4.73 0.45 2.44
C LEU A 74 5.09 0.74 3.90
N ARG A 75 6.23 1.40 4.15
CA ARG A 75 6.62 1.81 5.51
C ARG A 75 5.64 2.82 6.08
N THR A 76 5.22 3.80 5.27
CA THR A 76 4.29 4.85 5.69
C THR A 76 2.90 4.30 5.99
N VAL A 77 2.43 3.32 5.22
CA VAL A 77 1.07 2.77 5.33
C VAL A 77 0.99 1.63 6.37
N SER A 78 2.14 1.20 6.92
CA SER A 78 2.23 0.15 7.96
C SER A 78 2.44 0.70 9.38
N LEU A 79 2.58 2.03 9.52
CA LEU A 79 2.62 2.78 10.79
C LEU A 79 1.22 3.31 11.13
#